data_AF-A0A9E0TY64-F1
#
_entry.id   AF-A0A9E0TY64-F1
#
_cell.length_a   1.000
_cell.length_b   1.000
_cell.length_c   1.000
_cell.angle_alpha   90.00
_cell.angle_beta   90.00
_cell.angle_gamma   90.00
#
_symmetry.space_group_name_H-M   'P 1'
#
loop_
_entity.id
_entity.type
_entity.pdbx_description
1 polymer ?
#
loop_
_entity_poly.entity_id
_entity_poly.type
_entity_poly.pdbx_seq_one_letter_code
_entity_poly.pdbx_strand_id
1 'polypeptide(L)'
;RAELFESFLHTKYVGKKRFSIEGAETLIPMIGSFLEKVAADGAQEVVFGMSHRGRLNVLTSILNKPCEQLFCEFEDIPYGQFEGSGDVPYHKGYRSRVTLASGNMLDLWLVDNPSHLESVDPVMEGIVRAHQNVGVYSVPLLIHGDAAVAGQGVVYETLQLSQLRGYSTGGTVHIVINNNVGFTASPEDSRSTLYCTDIAKAFGLPVIHVNAEEPERCIWAIECAFAVRKRFGIDVFIDLDCYRKHGHNEGDEPAFTQPLLYQSLRKKEPIRALYAKKLIESGILAKEAIVEADNAMRQALQTTLNEVKQKRPIKEVKVVAVQEEASTAVDRKRLEDIIKAITKVPEGFSLHPRLQHAVSERAKQISIDWSFAETLALGSLLQE
;
A
#
# COMPACT_ATOMS: atom_id res chain seq x y z
N ARG A 1 -13.95 14.90 6.47
CA ARG A 1 -14.53 13.65 5.92
C ARG A 1 -14.09 12.43 6.72
N ALA A 2 -12.79 12.16 6.87
CA ALA A 2 -12.28 10.95 7.52
C ALA A 2 -12.86 10.66 8.93
N GLU A 3 -12.82 11.64 9.83
CA GLU A 3 -13.37 11.49 11.19
C GLU A 3 -14.89 11.21 11.20
N LEU A 4 -15.65 11.83 10.29
CA LEU A 4 -17.10 11.59 10.22
C LEU A 4 -17.43 10.19 9.74
N PHE A 5 -16.65 9.69 8.79
CA PHE A 5 -16.79 8.33 8.31
C PHE A 5 -16.53 7.33 9.45
N GLU A 6 -15.47 7.52 10.25
CA GLU A 6 -15.22 6.71 11.44
C GLU A 6 -16.34 6.82 12.47
N SER A 7 -16.81 8.03 12.77
CA SER A 7 -17.91 8.27 13.70
C SER A 7 -19.21 7.59 13.24
N PHE A 8 -19.49 7.61 11.93
CA PHE A 8 -20.62 6.91 11.34
C PHE A 8 -20.49 5.40 11.51
N LEU A 9 -19.34 4.82 11.15
CA LEU A 9 -19.09 3.38 11.33
C LEU A 9 -19.18 2.98 12.80
N HIS A 10 -18.61 3.76 13.70
CA HIS A 10 -18.66 3.53 15.14
C HIS A 10 -20.10 3.46 15.67
N THR A 11 -20.97 4.32 15.15
CA THR A 11 -22.38 4.39 15.55
C THR A 11 -23.20 3.26 14.94
N LYS A 12 -22.95 2.86 13.68
CA LYS A 12 -23.78 1.92 12.93
C LYS A 12 -23.34 0.47 13.04
N TYR A 13 -22.05 0.23 13.25
CA TYR A 13 -21.44 -1.10 13.27
C TYR A 13 -20.71 -1.37 14.59
N VAL A 14 -21.47 -1.36 15.69
CA VAL A 14 -20.96 -1.64 17.03
C VAL A 14 -20.37 -3.06 17.07
N GLY A 15 -19.14 -3.19 17.56
CA GLY A 15 -18.44 -4.48 17.69
C GLY A 15 -17.77 -5.00 16.41
N LYS A 16 -17.96 -4.35 15.26
CA LYS A 16 -17.19 -4.68 14.04
C LYS A 16 -15.82 -3.99 14.09
N LYS A 17 -14.75 -4.77 13.89
CA LYS A 17 -13.37 -4.27 13.85
C LYS A 17 -13.17 -3.44 12.59
N ARG A 18 -12.73 -2.19 12.75
CA ARG A 18 -12.44 -1.28 11.62
C ARG A 18 -11.04 -0.68 11.67
N PHE A 19 -10.37 -0.75 12.82
CA PHE A 19 -9.03 -0.22 13.05
C PHE A 19 -8.96 1.29 12.74
N SER A 20 -9.80 2.03 13.46
CA SER A 20 -10.10 3.45 13.25
C SER A 20 -8.88 4.32 12.99
N ILE A 21 -8.95 5.23 12.01
CA ILE A 21 -7.92 6.25 11.77
C ILE A 21 -7.91 7.36 12.84
N GLU A 22 -8.87 7.41 13.77
CA GLU A 22 -9.02 8.54 14.69
C GLU A 22 -7.76 8.78 15.53
N GLY A 23 -7.23 10.01 15.43
CA GLY A 23 -5.93 10.43 15.96
C GLY A 23 -4.79 10.45 14.92
N ALA A 24 -5.04 10.00 13.69
CA ALA A 24 -4.10 10.01 12.55
C ALA A 24 -4.78 10.48 11.24
N GLU A 25 -5.86 11.25 11.33
CA GLU A 25 -6.71 11.66 10.20
C GLU A 25 -5.94 12.45 9.14
N THR A 26 -4.86 13.13 9.54
CA THR A 26 -3.95 13.90 8.70
C THR A 26 -3.26 13.06 7.62
N LEU A 27 -3.21 11.74 7.79
CA LEU A 27 -2.75 10.82 6.73
C LEU A 27 -3.50 11.04 5.41
N ILE A 28 -4.80 11.31 5.45
CA ILE A 28 -5.63 11.46 4.25
C ILE A 28 -5.23 12.68 3.41
N PRO A 29 -5.17 13.91 3.95
CA PRO A 29 -4.68 15.05 3.18
C PRO A 29 -3.19 14.92 2.78
N MET A 30 -2.35 14.22 3.55
CA MET A 30 -0.97 13.92 3.13
C MET A 30 -0.95 13.09 1.85
N ILE A 31 -1.66 11.97 1.82
CA ILE A 31 -1.74 11.12 0.62
C ILE A 31 -2.35 11.92 -0.54
N GLY A 32 -3.39 12.72 -0.30
CA GLY A 32 -3.96 13.60 -1.32
C GLY A 32 -2.91 14.51 -1.98
N SER A 33 -2.10 15.22 -1.19
CA SER A 33 -1.04 16.08 -1.75
C SER A 33 0.06 15.29 -2.45
N PHE A 34 0.45 14.12 -1.91
CA PHE A 34 1.40 13.22 -2.55
C PHE A 34 0.98 12.87 -3.98
N LEU A 35 -0.28 12.46 -4.15
CA LEU A 35 -0.82 12.08 -5.46
C LEU A 35 -0.81 13.25 -6.45
N GLU A 36 -1.10 14.48 -6.00
CA GLU A 36 -1.01 15.67 -6.83
C GLU A 36 0.42 15.90 -7.34
N LYS A 37 1.44 15.75 -6.48
CA LYS A 37 2.84 15.90 -6.89
C LYS A 37 3.30 14.79 -7.82
N VAL A 38 2.90 13.55 -7.53
CA VAL A 38 3.23 12.37 -8.32
C VAL A 38 2.63 12.47 -9.73
N ALA A 39 1.36 12.84 -9.84
CA ALA A 39 0.72 13.05 -11.13
C ALA A 39 1.30 14.23 -11.90
N ALA A 40 1.65 15.33 -11.22
CA ALA A 40 2.33 16.46 -11.84
C ALA A 40 3.75 16.11 -12.35
N ASP A 41 4.36 15.06 -11.81
CA ASP A 41 5.62 14.48 -12.29
C ASP A 41 5.45 13.55 -13.51
N GLY A 42 4.20 13.31 -13.94
CA GLY A 42 3.89 12.45 -15.09
C GLY A 42 3.79 10.96 -14.75
N ALA A 43 3.71 10.59 -13.46
CA ALA A 43 3.43 9.22 -13.08
C ALA A 43 2.05 8.78 -13.57
N GLN A 44 1.97 7.55 -14.03
CA GLN A 44 0.73 6.96 -14.54
C GLN A 44 -0.03 6.23 -13.44
N GLU A 45 0.69 5.73 -12.43
CA GLU A 45 0.08 5.05 -11.30
C GLU A 45 0.84 5.21 -9.98
N VAL A 46 0.11 4.98 -8.89
CA VAL A 46 0.66 4.78 -7.54
C VAL A 46 0.15 3.46 -6.99
N VAL A 47 1.08 2.61 -6.56
CA VAL A 47 0.77 1.33 -5.92
C VAL A 47 1.06 1.45 -4.43
N PHE A 48 0.11 1.02 -3.60
CA PHE A 48 0.12 1.16 -2.15
C PHE A 48 0.28 -0.20 -1.49
N GLY A 49 1.15 -0.27 -0.48
CA GLY A 49 1.13 -1.31 0.55
C GLY A 49 0.76 -0.65 1.89
N MET A 50 -0.21 -1.21 2.61
CA MET A 50 -0.71 -0.57 3.84
C MET A 50 -1.23 -1.59 4.84
N SER A 51 -0.92 -1.36 6.13
CA SER A 51 -1.52 -2.10 7.25
C SER A 51 -3.02 -1.82 7.43
N HIS A 52 -3.64 -2.33 8.50
CA HIS A 52 -5.08 -2.15 8.74
C HIS A 52 -5.47 -0.71 9.17
N ARG A 53 -4.54 0.05 9.76
CA ARG A 53 -4.86 1.29 10.49
C ARG A 53 -5.32 2.41 9.55
N GLY A 54 -6.61 2.76 9.59
CA GLY A 54 -7.19 3.76 8.71
C GLY A 54 -7.33 3.33 7.24
N ARG A 55 -7.15 2.04 6.94
CA ARG A 55 -7.26 1.50 5.57
C ARG A 55 -8.62 1.78 4.94
N LEU A 56 -9.71 1.67 5.70
CA LEU A 56 -11.06 1.95 5.19
C LEU A 56 -11.23 3.41 4.77
N ASN A 57 -10.55 4.32 5.46
CA ASN A 57 -10.51 5.73 5.08
C ASN A 57 -9.70 5.96 3.81
N VAL A 58 -8.56 5.30 3.65
CA VAL A 58 -7.77 5.37 2.41
C VAL A 58 -8.57 4.80 1.22
N LEU A 59 -9.20 3.64 1.38
CA LEU A 59 -10.06 3.03 0.35
C LEU A 59 -11.16 3.98 -0.11
N THR A 60 -11.90 4.59 0.81
CA THR A 60 -13.08 5.41 0.48
C THR A 60 -12.71 6.84 0.08
N SER A 61 -11.70 7.44 0.72
CA SER A 61 -11.36 8.86 0.54
C SER A 61 -10.26 9.12 -0.49
N ILE A 62 -9.37 8.14 -0.72
CA ILE A 62 -8.26 8.27 -1.69
C ILE A 62 -8.56 7.47 -2.94
N LEU A 63 -8.91 6.19 -2.80
CA LEU A 63 -9.18 5.33 -3.96
C LEU A 63 -10.63 5.43 -4.49
N ASN A 64 -11.48 6.28 -3.89
CA ASN A 64 -12.89 6.43 -4.26
C ASN A 64 -13.67 5.09 -4.28
N LYS A 65 -13.28 4.11 -3.46
CA LYS A 65 -14.06 2.87 -3.28
C LYS A 65 -15.46 3.27 -2.79
N PRO A 66 -16.54 2.87 -3.48
CA PRO A 66 -17.88 3.22 -3.08
C PRO A 66 -18.18 2.75 -1.66
N CYS A 67 -18.72 3.64 -0.82
CA CYS A 67 -19.14 3.27 0.55
C CYS A 67 -20.18 2.15 0.52
N GLU A 68 -21.00 2.07 -0.53
CA GLU A 68 -21.94 0.99 -0.77
C GLU A 68 -21.26 -0.39 -0.78
N GLN A 69 -20.16 -0.53 -1.52
CA GLN A 69 -19.39 -1.77 -1.57
C GLN A 69 -18.85 -2.14 -0.19
N LEU A 70 -18.33 -1.17 0.55
CA LEU A 70 -17.85 -1.41 1.91
C LEU A 70 -18.98 -1.82 2.86
N PHE A 71 -20.13 -1.16 2.81
CA PHE A 71 -21.27 -1.51 3.66
C PHE A 71 -21.82 -2.90 3.31
N CYS A 72 -21.83 -3.30 2.03
CA CYS A 72 -22.12 -4.68 1.65
C CYS A 72 -21.15 -5.67 2.33
N GLU A 73 -19.85 -5.37 2.37
CA GLU A 73 -18.86 -6.20 3.07
C GLU A 73 -19.10 -6.26 4.59
N PHE A 74 -19.59 -5.19 5.22
CA PHE A 74 -19.91 -5.17 6.66
C PHE A 74 -21.20 -5.94 7.01
N GLU A 75 -22.18 -5.92 6.11
CA GLU A 75 -23.47 -6.61 6.21
C GLU A 75 -23.40 -8.06 5.68
N ASP A 76 -22.21 -8.54 5.29
CA ASP A 76 -21.98 -9.87 4.70
C ASP A 76 -22.84 -10.12 3.43
N ILE A 77 -23.12 -9.04 2.69
CA ILE A 77 -23.86 -9.06 1.42
C ILE A 77 -22.86 -9.17 0.26
N PRO A 78 -22.97 -10.17 -0.62
CA PRO A 78 -22.12 -10.27 -1.81
C PRO A 78 -22.22 -9.03 -2.69
N TYR A 79 -21.07 -8.49 -3.10
CA TYR A 79 -20.97 -7.36 -4.02
C TYR A 79 -20.25 -7.80 -5.29
N GLY A 80 -20.99 -7.86 -6.41
CA GLY A 80 -20.48 -8.38 -7.68
C GLY A 80 -20.33 -9.92 -7.71
N GLN A 81 -19.70 -10.42 -8.77
CA GLN A 81 -19.30 -11.82 -8.88
C GLN A 81 -17.92 -11.98 -8.22
N PHE A 82 -17.79 -12.96 -7.33
CA PHE A 82 -16.54 -13.24 -6.64
C PHE A 82 -16.22 -14.74 -6.71
N GLU A 83 -14.97 -15.05 -7.01
CA GLU A 83 -14.40 -16.39 -6.99
C GLU A 83 -13.41 -16.49 -5.81
N GLY A 84 -13.60 -17.48 -4.92
CA GLY A 84 -12.73 -17.73 -3.76
C GLY A 84 -13.48 -17.82 -2.42
N SER A 85 -12.73 -17.91 -1.32
CA SER A 85 -13.29 -17.98 0.05
C SER A 85 -13.64 -16.62 0.66
N GLY A 86 -13.21 -15.53 0.04
CA GLY A 86 -13.32 -14.17 0.57
C GLY A 86 -12.25 -13.88 1.61
N ASP A 87 -12.23 -12.64 2.10
CA ASP A 87 -11.38 -12.18 3.20
C ASP A 87 -12.10 -11.05 3.96
N VAL A 88 -11.55 -10.64 5.10
CA VAL A 88 -12.06 -9.54 5.92
C VAL A 88 -11.90 -8.19 5.21
N PRO A 89 -12.78 -7.19 5.46
CA PRO A 89 -12.82 -5.93 4.70
C PRO A 89 -11.51 -5.14 4.71
N TYR A 90 -10.73 -5.26 5.79
CA TYR A 90 -9.46 -4.56 5.98
C TYR A 90 -8.24 -5.28 5.38
N HIS A 91 -8.43 -6.40 4.66
CA HIS A 91 -7.38 -7.04 3.84
C HIS A 91 -7.56 -6.75 2.34
N LYS A 92 -8.81 -6.50 1.93
CA LYS A 92 -9.14 -6.33 0.52
C LYS A 92 -8.46 -5.08 -0.05
N GLY A 93 -7.80 -5.28 -1.17
CA GLY A 93 -7.26 -4.25 -2.04
C GLY A 93 -8.36 -3.56 -2.83
N TYR A 94 -7.95 -2.57 -3.61
CA TYR A 94 -8.83 -1.91 -4.57
C TYR A 94 -8.00 -1.23 -5.65
N ARG A 95 -8.50 -1.24 -6.88
CA ARG A 95 -7.89 -0.52 -8.01
C ARG A 95 -8.90 0.45 -8.56
N SER A 96 -8.48 1.69 -8.81
CA SER A 96 -9.32 2.72 -9.39
C SER A 96 -8.52 3.73 -10.19
N ARG A 97 -9.17 4.37 -11.15
CA ARG A 97 -8.66 5.56 -11.81
C ARG A 97 -9.34 6.77 -11.19
N VAL A 98 -8.57 7.72 -10.68
CA VAL A 98 -9.09 8.92 -10.03
C VAL A 98 -8.73 10.18 -10.79
N THR A 99 -9.63 11.16 -10.78
CA THR A 99 -9.34 12.53 -11.22
C THR A 99 -8.96 13.35 -10.00
N LEU A 100 -7.75 13.89 -9.99
CA LEU A 100 -7.20 14.72 -8.93
C LEU A 100 -7.75 16.15 -9.02
N ALA A 101 -7.54 16.97 -7.99
CA ALA A 101 -8.01 18.36 -7.97
C ALA A 101 -7.34 19.22 -9.04
N SER A 102 -6.11 18.88 -9.44
CA SER A 102 -5.43 19.47 -10.60
C SER A 102 -6.08 19.13 -11.95
N GLY A 103 -6.99 18.16 -12.00
CA GLY A 103 -7.58 17.62 -13.24
C GLY A 103 -6.76 16.47 -13.85
N ASN A 104 -5.57 16.18 -13.32
CA ASN A 104 -4.78 15.02 -13.75
C ASN A 104 -5.50 13.71 -13.37
N MET A 105 -5.37 12.71 -14.23
CA MET A 105 -5.83 11.35 -13.92
C MET A 105 -4.67 10.51 -13.44
N LEU A 106 -4.93 9.64 -12.46
CA LEU A 106 -3.93 8.73 -11.90
C LEU A 106 -4.56 7.38 -11.59
N ASP A 107 -3.89 6.29 -11.96
CA ASP A 107 -4.29 4.95 -11.56
C ASP A 107 -3.77 4.65 -10.15
N LEU A 108 -4.65 4.20 -9.27
CA LEU A 108 -4.32 3.85 -7.89
C LEU A 108 -4.57 2.37 -7.66
N TRP A 109 -3.64 1.70 -6.98
CA TRP A 109 -3.81 0.30 -6.60
C TRP A 109 -3.34 0.06 -5.17
N LEU A 110 -4.28 -0.18 -4.27
CA LEU A 110 -3.99 -0.73 -2.94
C LEU A 110 -3.96 -2.25 -3.02
N VAL A 111 -2.81 -2.83 -2.72
CA VAL A 111 -2.58 -4.29 -2.81
C VAL A 111 -3.32 -5.00 -1.66
N ASP A 112 -3.91 -6.16 -1.96
CA ASP A 112 -4.44 -7.07 -0.95
C ASP A 112 -3.32 -7.56 -0.02
N ASN A 113 -3.61 -7.71 1.27
CA ASN A 113 -2.61 -8.20 2.21
C ASN A 113 -3.21 -9.03 3.34
N PRO A 114 -2.50 -10.07 3.82
CA PRO A 114 -2.92 -10.80 5.01
C PRO A 114 -2.72 -9.97 6.29
N SER A 115 -3.16 -10.50 7.42
CA SER A 115 -2.92 -9.90 8.75
C SER A 115 -1.44 -9.85 9.16
N HIS A 116 -0.56 -10.59 8.49
CA HIS A 116 0.88 -10.61 8.76
C HIS A 116 1.47 -9.26 8.34
N LEU A 117 1.68 -8.38 9.31
CA LEU A 117 2.12 -7.00 9.07
C LEU A 117 3.43 -6.97 8.27
N GLU A 118 3.56 -5.97 7.40
CA GLU A 118 4.72 -5.73 6.51
C GLU A 118 4.99 -6.82 5.45
N SER A 119 4.26 -7.96 5.46
CA SER A 119 4.43 -9.01 4.44
C SER A 119 4.03 -8.58 3.03
N VAL A 120 3.24 -7.52 2.90
CA VAL A 120 2.84 -6.93 1.61
C VAL A 120 3.94 -6.08 1.00
N ASP A 121 4.89 -5.58 1.79
CA ASP A 121 5.90 -4.62 1.36
C ASP A 121 6.68 -5.12 0.13
N PRO A 122 7.33 -6.31 0.16
CA PRO A 122 8.06 -6.79 -1.01
C PRO A 122 7.14 -7.22 -2.16
N VAL A 123 5.89 -7.59 -1.88
CA VAL A 123 4.89 -7.95 -2.91
C VAL A 123 4.52 -6.70 -3.71
N MET A 124 4.26 -5.59 -3.03
CA MET A 124 3.96 -4.30 -3.64
C MET A 124 5.14 -3.80 -4.46
N GLU A 125 6.37 -3.85 -3.93
CA GLU A 125 7.58 -3.49 -4.69
C GLU A 125 7.75 -4.34 -5.96
N GLY A 126 7.47 -5.65 -5.87
CA GLY A 126 7.49 -6.55 -7.03
C GLY A 126 6.47 -6.17 -8.11
N ILE A 127 5.25 -5.77 -7.70
CA ILE A 127 4.21 -5.29 -8.61
C ILE A 127 4.66 -4.01 -9.32
N VAL A 128 5.15 -3.02 -8.56
CA VAL A 128 5.66 -1.76 -9.12
C VAL A 128 6.79 -2.05 -10.09
N ARG A 129 7.74 -2.91 -9.71
CA ARG A 129 8.86 -3.28 -10.58
C ARG A 129 8.40 -3.95 -11.87
N ALA A 130 7.41 -4.84 -11.80
CA ALA A 130 6.84 -5.49 -12.99
C ALA A 130 6.23 -4.47 -13.95
N HIS A 131 5.49 -3.48 -13.43
CA HIS A 131 4.91 -2.42 -14.25
C HIS A 131 5.98 -1.48 -14.84
N GLN A 132 7.01 -1.14 -14.07
CA GLN A 132 8.15 -0.37 -14.57
C GLN A 132 8.91 -1.10 -15.68
N ASN A 133 9.05 -2.43 -15.62
CA ASN A 133 9.70 -3.22 -16.66
C ASN A 133 8.97 -3.16 -18.01
N VAL A 134 7.65 -2.89 -18.03
CA VAL A 134 6.86 -2.68 -19.26
C VAL A 134 6.71 -1.20 -19.62
N GLY A 135 7.46 -0.31 -18.96
CA GLY A 135 7.54 1.11 -19.28
C GLY A 135 6.50 2.00 -18.58
N VAL A 136 5.75 1.48 -17.61
CA VAL A 136 4.82 2.30 -16.81
C VAL A 136 5.59 3.12 -15.78
N TYR A 137 5.36 4.43 -15.74
CA TYR A 137 5.88 5.23 -14.62
C TYR A 137 5.02 5.00 -13.37
N SER A 138 5.40 3.97 -12.61
CA SER A 138 4.76 3.53 -11.37
C SER A 138 5.53 4.00 -10.14
N VAL A 139 4.83 4.59 -9.17
CA VAL A 139 5.42 5.10 -7.92
C VAL A 139 4.95 4.29 -6.70
N PRO A 140 5.87 3.70 -5.93
CA PRO A 140 5.53 2.96 -4.70
C PRO A 140 5.24 3.89 -3.51
N LEU A 141 4.26 3.53 -2.69
CA LEU A 141 3.95 4.13 -1.39
C LEU A 141 3.67 3.05 -0.35
N LEU A 142 4.47 3.01 0.72
CA LEU A 142 4.27 2.08 1.84
C LEU A 142 3.78 2.80 3.09
N ILE A 143 2.81 2.21 3.78
CA ILE A 143 2.21 2.76 5.00
C ILE A 143 2.23 1.73 6.13
N HIS A 144 3.06 2.00 7.12
CA HIS A 144 3.41 1.08 8.19
C HIS A 144 2.79 1.47 9.53
N GLY A 145 2.77 0.54 10.49
CA GLY A 145 2.57 0.84 11.91
C GLY A 145 3.91 0.93 12.65
N ASP A 146 4.02 1.75 13.70
CA ASP A 146 5.28 1.99 14.42
C ASP A 146 5.94 0.74 15.02
N ALA A 147 5.15 -0.14 15.63
CA ALA A 147 5.70 -1.37 16.20
C ALA A 147 6.14 -2.37 15.12
N ALA A 148 5.41 -2.43 14.00
CA ALA A 148 5.65 -3.41 12.95
C ALA A 148 6.85 -3.01 12.07
N VAL A 149 6.98 -1.72 11.71
CA VAL A 149 8.14 -1.22 10.95
C VAL A 149 9.46 -1.47 11.68
N ALA A 150 9.45 -1.41 13.01
CA ALA A 150 10.63 -1.65 13.84
C ALA A 150 10.87 -3.15 14.14
N GLY A 151 9.81 -3.97 14.14
CA GLY A 151 9.86 -5.35 14.64
C GLY A 151 9.84 -6.45 13.57
N GLN A 152 9.36 -6.18 12.36
CA GLN A 152 9.27 -7.19 11.30
C GLN A 152 10.53 -7.20 10.42
N GLY A 153 11.25 -8.32 10.39
CA GLY A 153 12.49 -8.47 9.61
C GLY A 153 12.31 -8.26 8.10
N VAL A 154 11.12 -8.53 7.56
CA VAL A 154 10.79 -8.31 6.15
C VAL A 154 10.90 -6.84 5.73
N VAL A 155 10.79 -5.89 6.67
CA VAL A 155 11.01 -4.45 6.39
C VAL A 155 12.48 -4.22 6.04
N TYR A 156 13.41 -4.77 6.83
CA TYR A 156 14.84 -4.71 6.51
C TYR A 156 15.14 -5.39 5.18
N GLU A 157 14.58 -6.59 4.95
CA GLU A 157 14.79 -7.33 3.70
C GLU A 157 14.28 -6.55 2.49
N THR A 158 13.12 -5.89 2.58
CA THR A 158 12.60 -5.03 1.51
C THR A 158 13.50 -3.84 1.24
N LEU A 159 13.96 -3.14 2.29
CA LEU A 159 14.89 -2.01 2.15
C LEU A 159 16.23 -2.43 1.54
N GLN A 160 16.71 -3.63 1.84
CA GLN A 160 17.92 -4.21 1.24
C GLN A 160 17.81 -4.36 -0.29
N LEU A 161 16.59 -4.47 -0.84
CA LEU A 161 16.33 -4.58 -2.27
C LEU A 161 16.25 -3.21 -2.98
N SER A 162 16.03 -2.12 -2.25
CA SER A 162 15.68 -0.78 -2.77
C SER A 162 16.64 -0.24 -3.84
N GLN A 163 17.93 -0.59 -3.79
CA GLN A 163 18.98 -0.13 -4.71
C GLN A 163 19.57 -1.24 -5.59
N LEU A 164 19.10 -2.49 -5.46
CA LEU A 164 19.61 -3.60 -6.27
C LEU A 164 19.04 -3.54 -7.68
N ARG A 165 19.89 -3.69 -8.71
CA ARG A 165 19.50 -3.56 -10.13
C ARG A 165 18.26 -4.38 -10.52
N GLY A 166 18.13 -5.60 -9.99
CA GLY A 166 17.01 -6.49 -10.29
C GLY A 166 15.69 -6.14 -9.61
N TYR A 167 15.71 -5.28 -8.58
CA TYR A 167 14.59 -5.08 -7.67
C TYR A 167 14.19 -3.62 -7.48
N SER A 168 15.14 -2.68 -7.56
CA SER A 168 14.93 -1.26 -7.32
C SER A 168 13.74 -0.68 -8.11
N THR A 169 12.93 0.12 -7.43
CA THR A 169 11.74 0.81 -7.96
C THR A 169 11.94 2.33 -8.06
N GLY A 170 13.19 2.80 -7.93
CA GLY A 170 13.52 4.23 -7.98
C GLY A 170 13.18 4.98 -6.69
N GLY A 171 13.17 4.29 -5.56
CA GLY A 171 12.91 4.85 -4.24
C GLY A 171 11.44 4.77 -3.83
N THR A 172 11.19 4.39 -2.57
CA THR A 172 9.85 4.31 -1.99
C THR A 172 9.61 5.39 -0.95
N VAL A 173 8.42 6.00 -0.99
CA VAL A 173 8.00 6.89 0.10
C VAL A 173 7.30 6.05 1.16
N HIS A 174 7.80 6.12 2.38
CA HIS A 174 7.28 5.38 3.53
C HIS A 174 6.60 6.34 4.49
N ILE A 175 5.36 6.04 4.90
CA ILE A 175 4.66 6.76 5.96
C ILE A 175 4.48 5.80 7.13
N VAL A 176 5.03 6.12 8.29
CA VAL A 176 4.82 5.34 9.51
C VAL A 176 3.74 6.03 10.34
N ILE A 177 2.61 5.35 10.55
CA ILE A 177 1.54 5.83 11.45
C ILE A 177 1.99 5.56 12.89
N ASN A 178 2.78 6.48 13.43
CA ASN A 178 3.36 6.35 14.76
C ASN A 178 2.39 6.83 15.83
N ASN A 179 1.58 5.89 16.31
CA ASN A 179 0.59 6.16 17.35
C ASN A 179 1.10 5.82 18.76
N ASN A 180 2.41 5.56 18.88
CA ASN A 180 3.14 5.28 20.11
C ASN A 180 2.63 4.02 20.87
N VAL A 181 1.98 3.06 20.19
CA VAL A 181 1.52 1.80 20.84
C VAL A 181 1.29 0.66 19.84
N GLY A 182 1.97 -0.46 20.05
CA GLY A 182 1.77 -1.71 19.31
C GLY A 182 0.85 -2.66 20.07
N PHE A 183 -0.43 -2.75 19.67
CA PHE A 183 -1.46 -3.45 20.46
C PHE A 183 -1.53 -2.89 21.90
N THR A 184 -0.86 -3.51 22.88
CA THR A 184 -0.72 -3.06 24.27
C THR A 184 0.72 -2.68 24.63
N ALA A 185 1.70 -3.02 23.80
CA ALA A 185 3.11 -2.76 24.04
C ALA A 185 3.46 -1.29 23.79
N SER A 186 4.25 -0.70 24.70
CA SER A 186 4.75 0.66 24.54
C SER A 186 5.96 0.68 23.60
N PRO A 187 6.41 1.87 23.15
CA PRO A 187 7.61 2.03 22.35
C PRO A 187 8.85 1.33 22.92
N GLU A 188 9.06 1.44 24.23
CA GLU A 188 10.22 0.91 24.95
C GLU A 188 10.26 -0.62 24.92
N ASP A 189 9.10 -1.27 24.83
CA ASP A 189 8.96 -2.72 24.71
C ASP A 189 8.99 -3.21 23.25
N SER A 190 8.79 -2.29 22.30
CA SER A 190 8.62 -2.64 20.87
C SER A 190 9.90 -2.45 20.05
N ARG A 191 10.88 -1.68 20.55
CA ARG A 191 12.13 -1.37 19.84
C ARG A 191 13.26 -0.99 20.79
N SER A 192 14.50 -1.20 20.34
CA SER A 192 15.72 -0.87 21.11
C SER A 192 16.36 0.46 20.71
N THR A 193 15.71 1.22 19.84
CA THR A 193 16.18 2.52 19.32
C THR A 193 15.17 3.63 19.63
N LEU A 194 15.58 4.89 19.46
CA LEU A 194 14.75 6.03 19.83
C LEU A 194 13.51 6.16 18.94
N TYR A 195 13.70 6.14 17.61
CA TYR A 195 12.63 6.28 16.65
C TYR A 195 12.25 4.94 16.04
N CYS A 196 10.96 4.75 15.73
CA CYS A 196 10.47 3.56 15.02
C CYS A 196 11.04 3.48 13.59
N THR A 197 11.43 4.62 13.03
CA THR A 197 12.04 4.77 11.71
C THR A 197 13.56 4.60 11.70
N ASP A 198 14.19 4.24 12.83
CA ASP A 198 15.65 4.09 12.89
C ASP A 198 16.20 2.98 11.97
N ILE A 199 15.34 2.07 11.49
CA ILE A 199 15.69 1.11 10.44
C ILE A 199 16.20 1.80 9.15
N ALA A 200 15.70 2.99 8.84
CA ALA A 200 16.14 3.81 7.71
C ALA A 200 17.64 4.15 7.78
N LYS A 201 18.20 4.26 8.99
CA LYS A 201 19.61 4.60 9.21
C LYS A 201 20.56 3.50 8.74
N ALA A 202 20.13 2.23 8.76
CA ALA A 202 20.94 1.12 8.25
C ALA A 202 21.31 1.29 6.76
N PHE A 203 20.50 2.05 6.02
CA PHE A 203 20.66 2.32 4.60
C PHE A 203 20.98 3.79 4.30
N GLY A 204 21.20 4.63 5.32
CA GLY A 204 21.48 6.06 5.15
C GLY A 204 20.32 6.87 4.59
N LEU A 205 19.08 6.42 4.79
CA LEU A 205 17.89 7.02 4.20
C LEU A 205 17.38 8.21 5.05
N PRO A 206 16.87 9.27 4.41
CA PRO A 206 16.31 10.43 5.10
C PRO A 206 15.00 10.09 5.81
N VAL A 207 14.80 10.71 6.98
CA VAL A 207 13.59 10.59 7.81
C VAL A 207 13.07 11.99 8.14
N ILE A 208 11.77 12.22 7.95
CA ILE A 208 11.09 13.45 8.35
C ILE A 208 10.10 13.09 9.47
N HIS A 209 10.31 13.64 10.67
CA HIS A 209 9.38 13.50 11.78
C HIS A 209 8.39 14.67 11.77
N VAL A 210 7.09 14.40 11.85
CA VAL A 210 6.06 15.43 11.77
C VAL A 210 4.87 15.12 12.68
N ASN A 211 4.35 16.15 13.34
CA ASN A 211 3.20 16.04 14.23
C ASN A 211 1.89 16.03 13.42
N ALA A 212 1.09 14.96 13.55
CA ALA A 212 -0.20 14.80 12.87
C ALA A 212 -1.21 15.90 13.22
N GLU A 213 -1.07 16.57 14.37
CA GLU A 213 -1.91 17.70 14.77
C GLU A 213 -1.60 19.00 13.99
N GLU A 214 -0.57 19.01 13.12
CA GLU A 214 -0.22 20.13 12.24
C GLU A 214 -0.36 19.75 10.74
N PRO A 215 -1.59 19.68 10.18
CA PRO A 215 -1.84 19.16 8.83
C PRO A 215 -1.05 19.81 7.71
N GLU A 216 -0.84 21.13 7.77
CA GLU A 216 -0.07 21.87 6.76
C GLU A 216 1.41 21.44 6.74
N ARG A 217 2.01 21.15 7.90
CA ARG A 217 3.40 20.65 7.95
C ARG A 217 3.51 19.22 7.47
N CYS A 218 2.51 18.40 7.78
CA CYS A 218 2.42 17.04 7.27
C CYS A 218 2.35 17.02 5.73
N ILE A 219 1.56 17.91 5.13
CA ILE A 219 1.52 18.11 3.68
C ILE A 219 2.90 18.51 3.15
N TRP A 220 3.56 19.49 3.77
CA TRP A 220 4.91 19.88 3.37
C TRP A 220 5.91 18.72 3.48
N ALA A 221 5.82 17.91 4.54
CA ALA A 221 6.72 16.76 4.77
C ALA A 221 6.61 15.72 3.65
N ILE A 222 5.39 15.37 3.22
CA ILE A 222 5.18 14.39 2.15
C ILE A 222 5.56 14.93 0.77
N GLU A 223 5.34 16.22 0.52
CA GLU A 223 5.83 16.87 -0.70
C GLU A 223 7.36 16.89 -0.75
N CYS A 224 8.01 17.17 0.39
CA CYS A 224 9.47 17.14 0.53
C CYS A 224 10.02 15.72 0.32
N ALA A 225 9.39 14.71 0.94
CA ALA A 225 9.79 13.31 0.78
C ALA A 225 9.72 12.87 -0.69
N PHE A 226 8.63 13.21 -1.39
CA PHE A 226 8.53 12.93 -2.82
C PHE A 226 9.58 13.67 -3.65
N ALA A 227 9.87 14.94 -3.33
CA ALA A 227 10.90 15.70 -4.04
C ALA A 227 12.31 15.08 -3.88
N VAL A 228 12.63 14.59 -2.68
CA VAL A 228 13.89 13.86 -2.40
C VAL A 228 13.91 12.55 -3.18
N ARG A 229 12.85 11.73 -3.09
CA ARG A 229 12.72 10.48 -3.85
C ARG A 229 12.91 10.71 -5.35
N LYS A 230 12.20 11.69 -5.94
CA LYS A 230 12.33 12.08 -7.35
C LYS A 230 13.76 12.48 -7.72
N ARG A 231 14.43 13.26 -6.87
CA ARG A 231 15.77 13.79 -7.17
C ARG A 231 16.87 12.74 -7.06
N PHE A 232 16.76 11.83 -6.10
CA PHE A 232 17.85 10.94 -5.71
C PHE A 232 17.58 9.46 -5.99
N GLY A 233 16.35 9.07 -6.28
CA GLY A 233 15.98 7.67 -6.54
C GLY A 233 16.13 6.77 -5.31
N ILE A 234 15.94 7.33 -4.11
CA ILE A 234 16.09 6.64 -2.83
C ILE A 234 14.80 6.67 -2.03
N ASP A 235 14.70 5.73 -1.09
CA ASP A 235 13.60 5.64 -0.15
C ASP A 235 13.62 6.83 0.83
N VAL A 236 12.44 7.27 1.27
CA VAL A 236 12.29 8.38 2.23
C VAL A 236 11.22 8.06 3.23
N PHE A 237 11.54 8.16 4.51
CA PHE A 237 10.61 7.89 5.59
C PHE A 237 9.97 9.17 6.14
N ILE A 238 8.70 9.06 6.47
CA ILE A 238 7.96 10.06 7.25
C ILE A 238 7.44 9.37 8.50
N ASP A 239 7.90 9.83 9.65
CA ASP A 239 7.37 9.44 10.95
C ASP A 239 6.22 10.39 11.31
N LEU A 240 4.99 9.94 11.09
CA LEU A 240 3.78 10.69 11.41
C LEU A 240 3.43 10.45 12.88
N ASP A 241 3.94 11.30 13.76
CA ASP A 241 3.69 11.25 15.20
C ASP A 241 2.24 11.63 15.48
N CYS A 242 1.49 10.66 16.00
CA CYS A 242 0.04 10.71 16.10
C CYS A 242 -0.42 9.90 17.34
N TYR A 243 -1.73 9.60 17.42
CA TYR A 243 -2.26 8.83 18.53
C TYR A 243 -3.36 7.85 18.09
N ARG A 244 -3.72 6.93 19.00
CA ARG A 244 -4.85 6.01 18.83
C ARG A 244 -5.96 6.33 19.81
N LYS A 245 -7.05 6.92 19.32
CA LYS A 245 -8.18 7.34 20.16
C LYS A 245 -8.84 6.17 20.90
N HIS A 246 -9.01 5.03 20.23
CA HIS A 246 -9.66 3.83 20.76
C HIS A 246 -8.63 2.75 21.14
N GLY A 247 -9.09 1.59 21.60
CA GLY A 247 -8.24 0.40 21.74
C GLY A 247 -7.62 -0.07 20.41
N HIS A 248 -6.87 -1.18 20.41
CA HIS A 248 -6.29 -1.70 19.16
C HIS A 248 -7.38 -2.07 18.16
N ASN A 249 -8.44 -2.70 18.64
CA ASN A 249 -9.74 -2.70 18.00
C ASN A 249 -10.79 -2.03 18.91
N GLU A 250 -11.99 -1.82 18.38
CA GLU A 250 -12.99 -1.00 19.06
C GLU A 250 -13.78 -1.71 20.15
N GLY A 251 -13.53 -3.00 20.37
CA GLY A 251 -13.98 -3.75 21.55
C GLY A 251 -12.95 -3.82 22.67
N ASP A 252 -11.69 -3.40 22.45
CA ASP A 252 -10.64 -3.46 23.45
C ASP A 252 -10.73 -2.29 24.43
N GLU A 253 -10.49 -2.54 25.72
CA GLU A 253 -10.30 -1.48 26.73
C GLU A 253 -8.80 -1.24 26.95
N PRO A 254 -8.22 -0.18 26.36
CA PRO A 254 -6.79 0.06 26.42
C PRO A 254 -6.31 0.59 27.78
N ALA A 255 -7.19 1.11 28.63
CA ALA A 255 -6.80 1.58 29.96
C ALA A 255 -6.32 0.45 30.89
N PHE A 256 -6.57 -0.83 30.55
CA PHE A 256 -6.04 -1.96 31.29
C PHE A 256 -4.51 -2.05 31.26
N THR A 257 -3.88 -1.56 30.19
CA THR A 257 -2.41 -1.63 30.01
C THR A 257 -1.77 -0.26 29.86
N GLN A 258 -2.51 0.73 29.33
CA GLN A 258 -2.00 2.08 29.05
C GLN A 258 -2.87 3.18 29.72
N PRO A 259 -3.15 3.12 31.04
CA PRO A 259 -4.13 4.00 31.69
C PRO A 259 -3.77 5.49 31.63
N LEU A 260 -2.50 5.84 31.86
CA LEU A 260 -2.06 7.25 31.88
C LEU A 260 -2.08 7.89 30.48
N LEU A 261 -1.69 7.12 29.47
CA LEU A 261 -1.78 7.54 28.07
C LEU A 261 -3.23 7.83 27.70
N TYR A 262 -4.13 6.87 27.93
CA TYR A 262 -5.53 7.04 27.55
C TYR A 262 -6.29 8.06 28.41
N GLN A 263 -5.87 8.29 29.66
CA GLN A 263 -6.36 9.42 30.45
C GLN A 263 -6.03 10.76 29.80
N SER A 264 -4.84 10.87 29.19
CA SER A 264 -4.41 12.06 28.46
C SER A 264 -5.15 12.19 27.12
N LEU A 265 -5.27 11.10 26.36
CA LEU A 265 -5.97 11.09 25.07
C LEU A 265 -7.46 11.44 25.20
N ARG A 266 -8.14 11.01 26.26
CA ARG A 266 -9.55 11.37 26.52
C ARG A 266 -9.78 12.88 26.67
N LYS A 267 -8.74 13.66 26.97
CA LYS A 267 -8.81 15.12 27.10
C LYS A 267 -8.43 15.84 25.81
N LYS A 268 -7.90 15.14 24.80
CA LYS A 268 -7.46 15.76 23.54
C LYS A 268 -8.67 16.10 22.67
N GLU A 269 -8.63 17.29 22.10
CA GLU A 269 -9.56 17.69 21.06
C GLU A 269 -9.18 16.97 19.75
N PRO A 270 -10.15 16.47 18.94
CA PRO A 270 -9.83 15.82 17.66
C PRO A 270 -9.05 16.73 16.72
N ILE A 271 -8.13 16.15 15.94
CA ILE A 271 -7.27 16.87 14.98
C ILE A 271 -8.10 17.77 14.04
N ARG A 272 -9.22 17.24 13.53
CA ARG A 272 -10.12 17.99 12.64
C ARG A 272 -10.71 19.22 13.32
N ALA A 273 -11.10 19.10 14.59
CA ALA A 273 -11.70 20.19 15.36
C ALA A 273 -10.67 21.29 15.64
N LEU A 274 -9.45 20.90 16.03
CA LEU A 274 -8.31 21.82 16.20
C LEU A 274 -8.03 22.60 14.90
N TYR A 275 -7.96 21.90 13.77
CA TYR A 275 -7.69 22.55 12.49
C TYR A 275 -8.86 23.42 12.01
N ALA A 276 -10.11 22.97 12.19
CA ALA A 276 -11.30 23.76 11.88
C ALA A 276 -11.35 25.06 12.69
N LYS A 277 -11.02 25.01 13.99
CA LYS A 277 -10.93 26.20 14.85
C LYS A 277 -9.91 27.20 14.30
N LYS A 278 -8.71 26.75 13.93
CA LYS A 278 -7.68 27.59 13.30
C LYS A 278 -8.18 28.27 12.02
N LEU A 279 -8.93 27.55 11.16
CA LEU A 279 -9.47 28.11 9.92
C LEU A 279 -10.62 29.11 10.15
N ILE A 280 -11.44 28.91 11.18
CA ILE A 280 -12.48 29.86 11.58
C ILE A 280 -11.85 31.13 12.16
N GLU A 281 -10.88 30.98 13.06
CA GLU A 281 -10.18 32.11 13.71
C GLU A 281 -9.40 32.95 12.70
N SER A 282 -8.93 32.35 11.60
CA SER A 282 -8.28 33.04 10.49
C SER A 282 -9.27 33.61 9.45
N GLY A 283 -10.58 33.39 9.61
CA GLY A 283 -11.60 33.88 8.69
C GLY A 283 -11.65 33.18 7.33
N ILE A 284 -10.90 32.09 7.16
CA ILE A 284 -10.87 31.29 5.91
C ILE A 284 -12.15 30.48 5.76
N LEU A 285 -12.74 30.03 6.87
CA LEU A 285 -13.88 29.12 6.87
C LEU A 285 -14.98 29.61 7.81
N ALA A 286 -16.22 29.66 7.32
CA ALA A 286 -17.39 29.94 8.14
C ALA A 286 -17.79 28.69 8.95
N LYS A 287 -18.22 28.89 10.20
CA LYS A 287 -18.64 27.80 11.08
C LYS A 287 -19.84 27.03 10.52
N GLU A 288 -20.75 27.75 9.88
CA GLU A 288 -21.97 27.23 9.28
C GLU A 288 -21.67 26.24 8.15
N ALA A 289 -20.65 26.53 7.33
CA ALA A 289 -20.22 25.67 6.23
C ALA A 289 -19.72 24.30 6.72
N ILE A 290 -19.07 24.25 7.89
CA ILE A 290 -18.61 22.99 8.49
C ILE A 290 -19.82 22.14 8.91
N VAL A 291 -20.80 22.76 9.59
CA VAL A 291 -22.00 22.06 10.07
C VAL A 291 -22.82 21.53 8.89
N GLU A 292 -22.97 22.32 7.84
CA GLU A 292 -23.67 21.92 6.62
C GLU A 292 -22.97 20.73 5.94
N ALA A 293 -21.65 20.81 5.75
CA ALA A 293 -20.87 19.74 5.14
C ALA A 293 -20.95 18.43 5.96
N ASP A 294 -20.99 18.55 7.29
CA ASP A 294 -21.09 17.40 8.19
C ASP A 294 -22.44 16.71 8.10
N ASN A 295 -23.52 17.50 8.10
CA ASN A 295 -24.87 16.99 7.94
C ASN A 295 -25.07 16.33 6.58
N ALA A 296 -24.59 16.96 5.51
CA ALA A 296 -24.66 16.42 4.16
C ALA A 296 -23.93 15.06 4.05
N MET A 297 -22.72 14.95 4.61
CA MET A 297 -21.97 13.70 4.61
C MET A 297 -22.66 12.60 5.42
N ARG A 298 -23.17 12.92 6.61
CA ARG A 298 -23.91 11.96 7.45
C ARG A 298 -25.17 11.46 6.75
N GLN A 299 -25.90 12.36 6.11
CA GLN A 299 -27.10 12.02 5.34
C GLN A 299 -26.75 11.11 4.16
N ALA A 300 -25.70 11.43 3.40
CA ALA A 300 -25.25 10.59 2.28
C ALA A 300 -24.90 9.17 2.74
N LEU A 301 -24.09 9.03 3.79
CA LEU A 301 -23.73 7.72 4.34
C LEU A 301 -24.96 6.95 4.85
N GLN A 302 -25.91 7.63 5.50
CA GLN A 302 -27.14 7.01 5.98
C GLN A 302 -28.04 6.54 4.83
N THR A 303 -28.16 7.32 3.76
CA THR A 303 -28.91 6.95 2.55
C THR A 303 -28.29 5.70 1.91
N THR A 304 -26.98 5.71 1.68
CA THR A 304 -26.27 4.55 1.11
C THR A 304 -26.43 3.29 1.98
N LEU A 305 -26.36 3.43 3.31
CA LEU A 305 -26.59 2.30 4.22
C LEU A 305 -28.02 1.75 4.09
N ASN A 306 -29.02 2.62 3.99
CA ASN A 306 -30.42 2.22 3.84
C ASN A 306 -30.64 1.45 2.53
N GLU A 307 -30.01 1.90 1.44
CA GLU A 307 -30.05 1.23 0.13
C GLU A 307 -29.40 -0.16 0.19
N VAL A 308 -28.22 -0.28 0.82
CA VAL A 308 -27.53 -1.56 1.00
C VAL A 308 -28.39 -2.55 1.78
N LYS A 309 -29.05 -2.11 2.86
CA LYS A 309 -29.94 -2.96 3.66
C LYS A 309 -31.18 -3.45 2.91
N GLN A 310 -31.56 -2.78 1.81
CA GLN A 310 -32.66 -3.23 0.95
C GLN A 310 -32.21 -4.27 -0.07
N LYS A 311 -30.90 -4.43 -0.32
CA LYS A 311 -30.38 -5.43 -1.26
C LYS A 311 -30.56 -6.84 -0.71
N ARG A 312 -31.05 -7.75 -1.57
CA ARG A 312 -31.09 -9.18 -1.26
C ARG A 312 -29.75 -9.81 -1.61
N PRO A 313 -29.22 -10.74 -0.79
CA PRO A 313 -27.98 -11.43 -1.10
C PRO A 313 -28.15 -12.28 -2.36
N ILE A 314 -27.34 -12.06 -3.38
CA ILE A 314 -27.22 -12.94 -4.54
C ILE A 314 -26.15 -13.97 -4.21
N LYS A 315 -26.57 -15.23 -3.98
CA LYS A 315 -25.66 -16.36 -3.78
C LYS A 315 -25.43 -17.06 -5.12
N GLU A 316 -24.48 -16.59 -5.91
CA GLU A 316 -23.89 -17.43 -6.95
C GLU A 316 -22.37 -17.36 -6.84
N VAL A 317 -21.80 -18.43 -6.27
CA VAL A 317 -20.37 -18.72 -6.39
C VAL A 317 -20.26 -19.70 -7.55
N LYS A 318 -19.72 -19.26 -8.68
CA LYS A 318 -19.32 -20.18 -9.75
C LYS A 318 -17.91 -20.65 -9.44
N VAL A 319 -17.78 -21.94 -9.17
CA VAL A 319 -16.48 -22.61 -9.16
C VAL A 319 -16.12 -22.88 -10.61
N VAL A 320 -15.17 -22.13 -11.16
CA VAL A 320 -14.60 -22.46 -12.47
C VAL A 320 -13.66 -23.66 -12.26
N ALA A 321 -13.90 -24.72 -13.02
CA ALA A 321 -13.06 -25.91 -13.00
C ALA A 321 -11.66 -25.60 -13.57
N VAL A 322 -10.64 -26.21 -12.99
CA VAL A 322 -9.23 -26.01 -13.37
C VAL A 322 -8.83 -26.86 -14.58
N GLN A 323 -8.14 -26.17 -15.49
CA GLN A 323 -7.25 -26.57 -16.60
C GLN A 323 -7.73 -27.53 -17.70
N GLU A 324 -7.76 -26.99 -18.92
CA GLU A 324 -7.51 -27.72 -20.15
C GLU A 324 -6.00 -28.02 -20.27
N GLU A 325 -5.63 -29.17 -20.83
CA GLU A 325 -4.24 -29.48 -21.18
C GLU A 325 -3.73 -28.49 -22.24
N ALA A 326 -2.71 -27.70 -21.89
CA ALA A 326 -2.08 -26.78 -22.83
C ALA A 326 -1.04 -27.51 -23.69
N SER A 327 -1.10 -27.32 -25.01
CA SER A 327 -0.06 -27.79 -25.93
C SER A 327 1.20 -26.92 -25.78
N THR A 328 2.27 -27.48 -25.21
CA THR A 328 3.55 -26.80 -24.94
C THR A 328 4.68 -27.19 -25.90
N ALA A 329 4.37 -28.00 -26.92
CA ALA A 329 5.36 -28.43 -27.91
C ALA A 329 5.80 -27.25 -28.79
N VAL A 330 7.12 -27.09 -28.95
CA VAL A 330 7.73 -26.05 -29.79
C VAL A 330 8.37 -26.72 -31.01
N ASP A 331 8.30 -26.07 -32.17
CA ASP A 331 8.90 -26.61 -33.38
C ASP A 331 10.44 -26.69 -33.27
N ARG A 332 11.02 -27.67 -33.96
CA ARG A 332 12.47 -27.92 -33.93
C ARG A 332 13.28 -26.72 -34.43
N LYS A 333 12.75 -25.93 -35.37
CA LYS A 333 13.45 -24.81 -35.96
C LYS A 333 13.62 -23.67 -34.96
N ARG A 334 12.59 -23.35 -34.18
CA ARG A 334 12.65 -22.39 -33.06
C ARG A 334 13.70 -22.83 -32.04
N LEU A 335 13.71 -24.12 -31.68
CA LEU A 335 14.75 -24.67 -30.79
C LEU A 335 16.15 -24.47 -31.38
N GLU A 336 16.36 -24.79 -32.67
CA GLU A 336 17.66 -24.59 -33.33
C GLU A 336 18.09 -23.11 -33.36
N ASP A 337 17.17 -22.17 -33.54
CA ASP A 337 17.47 -20.74 -33.53
C ASP A 337 17.80 -20.23 -32.10
N ILE A 338 17.13 -20.74 -31.07
CA ILE A 338 17.48 -20.48 -29.67
C ILE A 338 18.89 -21.01 -29.37
N ILE A 339 19.21 -22.23 -29.81
CA ILE A 339 20.53 -22.86 -29.60
C ILE A 339 21.63 -21.99 -30.22
N LYS A 340 21.44 -21.51 -31.44
CA LYS A 340 22.38 -20.59 -32.09
C LYS A 340 22.55 -19.31 -31.26
N ALA A 341 21.46 -18.75 -30.74
CA ALA A 341 21.51 -17.52 -29.95
C ALA A 341 22.28 -17.69 -28.64
N ILE A 342 21.97 -18.73 -27.85
CA ILE A 342 22.58 -18.93 -26.52
C ILE A 342 24.03 -19.43 -26.58
N THR A 343 24.47 -19.94 -27.74
CA THR A 343 25.84 -20.42 -27.94
C THR A 343 26.71 -19.43 -28.72
N LYS A 344 26.13 -18.33 -29.23
CA LYS A 344 26.86 -17.28 -29.92
C LYS A 344 27.64 -16.42 -28.92
N VAL A 345 28.96 -16.52 -28.96
CA VAL A 345 29.85 -15.62 -28.21
C VAL A 345 30.08 -14.35 -29.04
N PRO A 346 29.83 -13.14 -28.50
CA PRO A 346 30.09 -11.89 -29.22
C PRO A 346 31.55 -11.74 -29.63
N GLU A 347 31.79 -11.07 -30.76
CA GLU A 347 33.16 -10.79 -31.21
C GLU A 347 33.91 -9.95 -30.17
N GLY A 348 35.15 -10.33 -29.87
CA GLY A 348 35.96 -9.70 -28.82
C GLY A 348 35.65 -10.16 -27.38
N PHE A 349 34.62 -10.97 -27.15
CA PHE A 349 34.35 -11.51 -25.82
C PHE A 349 35.18 -12.77 -25.52
N SER A 350 36.00 -12.71 -24.48
CA SER A 350 36.86 -13.83 -24.06
C SER A 350 36.13 -14.76 -23.08
N LEU A 351 35.58 -15.87 -23.58
CA LEU A 351 34.91 -16.87 -22.75
C LEU A 351 35.91 -17.66 -21.90
N HIS A 352 35.60 -17.84 -20.61
CA HIS A 352 36.42 -18.65 -19.71
C HIS A 352 36.60 -20.08 -20.27
N PRO A 353 37.82 -20.65 -20.32
CA PRO A 353 38.09 -21.92 -21.00
C PRO A 353 37.19 -23.09 -20.59
N ARG A 354 36.83 -23.19 -19.30
CA ARG A 354 35.91 -24.23 -18.80
C ARG A 354 34.48 -24.11 -19.35
N LEU A 355 34.03 -22.92 -19.74
CA LEU A 355 32.71 -22.70 -20.31
C LEU A 355 32.67 -22.95 -21.83
N GLN A 356 33.81 -22.84 -22.52
CA GLN A 356 33.91 -23.11 -23.96
C GLN A 356 33.46 -24.53 -24.30
N HIS A 357 33.81 -25.51 -23.45
CA HIS A 357 33.37 -26.89 -23.62
C HIS A 357 31.84 -27.00 -23.52
N ALA A 358 31.23 -26.48 -22.44
CA ALA A 358 29.78 -26.53 -22.24
C ALA A 358 29.01 -25.82 -23.38
N VAL A 359 29.48 -24.67 -23.85
CA VAL A 359 28.90 -23.96 -25.00
C VAL A 359 29.01 -24.79 -26.28
N SER A 360 30.16 -25.43 -26.52
CA SER A 360 30.35 -26.30 -27.68
C SER A 360 29.44 -27.53 -27.64
N GLU A 361 29.23 -28.16 -26.48
CA GLU A 361 28.36 -29.33 -26.34
C GLU A 361 26.90 -28.97 -26.64
N ARG A 362 26.42 -27.84 -26.10
CA ARG A 362 25.08 -27.30 -26.41
C ARG A 362 24.93 -26.98 -27.90
N ALA A 363 25.95 -26.38 -28.52
CA ALA A 363 25.91 -26.04 -29.95
C ALA A 363 25.80 -27.29 -30.85
N LYS A 364 26.44 -28.40 -30.44
CA LYS A 364 26.40 -29.69 -31.16
C LYS A 364 25.18 -30.54 -30.83
N GLN A 365 24.36 -30.13 -29.86
CA GLN A 365 23.16 -30.85 -29.42
C GLN A 365 23.45 -32.30 -28.97
N ILE A 366 24.63 -32.55 -28.38
CA ILE A 366 25.09 -33.91 -28.03
C ILE A 366 24.17 -34.57 -27.00
N SER A 367 23.69 -33.79 -26.02
CA SER A 367 22.67 -34.22 -25.05
C SER A 367 21.90 -33.01 -24.54
N ILE A 368 20.59 -33.16 -24.31
CA ILE A 368 19.78 -32.13 -23.65
C ILE A 368 19.70 -32.48 -22.16
N ASP A 369 20.56 -31.82 -21.38
CA ASP A 369 20.48 -31.87 -19.91
C ASP A 369 19.40 -30.92 -19.38
N TRP A 370 19.16 -30.96 -18.07
CA TRP A 370 18.14 -30.16 -17.41
C TRP A 370 18.33 -28.65 -17.64
N SER A 371 19.55 -28.15 -17.48
CA SER A 371 19.87 -26.72 -17.63
C SER A 371 19.67 -26.24 -19.07
N PHE A 372 19.94 -27.12 -20.03
CA PHE A 372 19.74 -26.83 -21.43
C PHE A 372 18.26 -26.83 -21.79
N ALA A 373 17.49 -27.81 -21.30
CA ALA A 373 16.03 -27.83 -21.45
C ALA A 373 15.36 -26.58 -20.85
N GLU A 374 15.79 -26.14 -19.66
CA GLU A 374 15.33 -24.89 -19.04
C GLU A 374 15.62 -23.68 -19.92
N THR A 375 16.85 -23.57 -20.46
CA THR A 375 17.23 -22.47 -21.34
C THR A 375 16.41 -22.47 -22.64
N LEU A 376 16.12 -23.65 -23.20
CA LEU A 376 15.27 -23.78 -24.39
C LEU A 376 13.84 -23.35 -24.11
N ALA A 377 13.26 -23.75 -22.98
CA ALA A 377 11.91 -23.35 -22.57
C ALA A 377 11.80 -21.83 -22.33
N LEU A 378 12.77 -21.24 -21.63
CA LEU A 378 12.81 -19.78 -21.44
C LEU A 378 13.00 -19.05 -22.77
N GLY A 379 13.89 -19.56 -23.62
CA GLY A 379 14.15 -19.00 -24.95
C GLY A 379 12.91 -19.07 -25.86
N SER A 380 12.11 -20.14 -25.77
CA SER A 380 10.89 -20.26 -26.58
C SER A 380 9.82 -19.28 -26.14
N LEU A 381 9.66 -19.06 -24.83
CA LEU A 381 8.75 -18.04 -24.29
C LEU A 381 9.16 -16.62 -24.69
N LEU A 382 10.47 -16.33 -24.76
CA LEU A 382 10.96 -15.01 -25.21
C LEU A 382 10.77 -14.76 -26.71
N GLN A 383 10.53 -15.79 -27.51
CA GLN A 383 10.25 -15.68 -28.94
C GLN A 383 8.74 -15.54 -29.26
N GLU A 384 7.87 -15.67 -28.26
CA GLU A 384 6.44 -15.39 -28.35
C GLU A 384 6.17 -13.91 -28.09
#